data_AF-X5MGL5-F1
#
_entry.id   AF-X5MGL5-F1
#
_cell.length_a   1.000
_cell.length_b   1.000
_cell.length_c   1.000
_cell.angle_alpha   90.00
_cell.angle_beta   90.00
_cell.angle_gamma   90.00
#
_symmetry.space_group_name_H-M   'P 1'
#
loop_
_entity.id
_entity.type
_entity.pdbx_description
1 polymer ?
#
loop_
_entity_poly.entity_id
_entity_poly.type
_entity_poly.pdbx_seq_one_letter_code
_entity_poly.pdbx_strand_id
1 'polypeptide(L)'
;MPKNIYLRHFYKMVADTKAAQLSLEKQIKRMIVSMNDKAIKLKKELEMQDLNSEVFSAIINIIQKRSQHLKFYLFSFHFIS
;
A
#
# COMPACT_ATOMS: atom_id res chain seq x y z
N MET A 1 -17.73 -2.30 6.10
CA MET A 1 -17.62 -1.70 4.75
C MET A 1 -17.55 -2.82 3.71
N PRO A 2 -18.20 -2.70 2.55
CA PRO A 2 -18.25 -3.77 1.56
C PRO A 2 -16.85 -4.04 1.00
N LYS A 3 -16.42 -5.31 1.06
CA LYS A 3 -15.04 -5.76 0.79
C LYS A 3 -14.59 -5.63 -0.68
N ASN A 4 -15.48 -5.25 -1.61
CA ASN A 4 -15.20 -5.28 -3.06
C ASN A 4 -15.14 -3.89 -3.72
N ILE A 5 -15.16 -2.82 -2.93
CA ILE A 5 -15.32 -1.45 -3.44
C ILE A 5 -13.98 -0.89 -3.97
N TYR A 6 -12.87 -1.11 -3.26
CA TYR A 6 -11.64 -0.38 -3.53
C TYR A 6 -11.00 -0.68 -4.90
N LEU A 7 -10.76 -1.94 -5.24
CA LEU A 7 -10.08 -2.27 -6.51
C LEU A 7 -10.94 -1.96 -7.74
N ARG A 8 -12.26 -2.17 -7.64
CA ARG A 8 -13.21 -1.80 -8.70
C ARG A 8 -13.20 -0.30 -8.97
N HIS A 9 -13.06 0.55 -7.96
CA HIS A 9 -12.90 1.99 -8.17
C HIS A 9 -11.58 2.34 -8.85
N PHE A 10 -10.49 1.68 -8.47
CA PHE A 10 -9.21 1.85 -9.15
C PHE A 10 -9.27 1.44 -10.63
N TYR A 11 -9.98 0.37 -10.97
CA TYR A 11 -10.15 -0.05 -12.37
C TYR A 11 -10.94 0.95 -13.21
N LYS A 12 -11.89 1.67 -12.62
CA LYS A 12 -12.60 2.77 -13.30
C LYS A 12 -11.71 3.97 -13.64
N MET A 13 -10.50 4.06 -13.06
CA MET A 13 -9.56 5.15 -13.32
C MET A 13 -8.58 4.86 -14.46
N VAL A 14 -8.55 3.62 -14.96
CA VAL A 14 -7.67 3.21 -16.06
C VAL A 14 -8.51 2.75 -17.25
N ALA A 15 -7.88 2.60 -18.42
CA ALA A 15 -8.55 2.04 -19.58
C ALA A 15 -9.17 0.68 -19.25
N ASP A 16 -10.37 0.40 -19.78
CA ASP A 16 -11.07 -0.87 -19.55
C ASP A 16 -10.44 -2.01 -20.36
N THR A 17 -9.19 -2.32 -20.02
CA THR A 17 -8.40 -3.39 -20.61
C THR A 17 -7.73 -4.16 -19.50
N LYS A 18 -7.64 -5.49 -19.67
CA LYS A 18 -6.96 -6.37 -18.71
C LYS A 18 -5.50 -5.96 -18.48
N ALA A 19 -4.83 -5.47 -19.52
CA ALA A 19 -3.44 -4.99 -19.43
C ALA A 19 -3.31 -3.76 -18.52
N ALA A 20 -4.22 -2.79 -18.62
CA ALA A 20 -4.21 -1.60 -17.76
C ALA A 20 -4.51 -1.95 -16.29
N GLN A 21 -5.47 -2.84 -16.05
CA GLN A 21 -5.79 -3.35 -14.71
C GLN A 21 -4.59 -4.06 -14.06
N LEU A 22 -3.93 -4.96 -14.79
CA LEU A 22 -2.72 -5.66 -14.31
C LEU A 22 -1.54 -4.70 -14.04
N SER A 23 -1.36 -3.69 -14.90
CA SER A 23 -0.36 -2.65 -14.69
C SER A 23 -0.62 -1.87 -13.40
N LEU A 24 -1.88 -1.49 -13.17
CA LEU A 24 -2.30 -0.79 -11.96
C LEU A 24 -2.07 -1.64 -10.71
N GLU A 25 -2.46 -2.93 -10.73
CA GLU A 25 -2.17 -3.84 -9.62
C GLU A 25 -0.67 -3.93 -9.31
N LYS A 26 0.16 -4.05 -10.35
CA LYS A 26 1.62 -4.12 -10.22
C LYS A 26 2.18 -2.83 -9.61
N GLN A 27 1.65 -1.68 -10.01
CA GLN A 27 2.02 -0.38 -9.45
C GLN A 27 1.63 -0.26 -7.98
N ILE A 28 0.40 -0.66 -7.62
CA ILE A 28 -0.06 -0.65 -6.22
C ILE A 28 0.82 -1.57 -5.36
N LYS A 29 1.14 -2.79 -5.84
CA LYS A 29 2.04 -3.73 -5.16
C LYS A 29 3.43 -3.11 -4.92
N ARG A 30 4.02 -2.49 -5.94
CA ARG A 30 5.31 -1.80 -5.83
C ARG A 30 5.27 -0.60 -4.88
N MET A 31 4.20 0.20 -4.95
CA MET A 31 3.98 1.35 -4.06
C MET A 31 3.92 0.91 -2.60
N ILE A 32 3.17 -0.15 -2.29
CA ILE A 32 3.08 -0.69 -0.93
C ILE A 32 4.46 -1.08 -0.39
N VAL A 33 5.25 -1.83 -1.16
CA VAL A 33 6.62 -2.22 -0.76
C VAL A 33 7.47 -0.97 -0.52
N SER A 34 7.52 -0.07 -1.51
CA SER A 34 8.33 1.15 -1.44
C SER A 34 7.97 2.05 -0.26
N MET A 35 6.67 2.20 0.07
CA MET A 35 6.23 3.02 1.20
C MET A 35 6.72 2.45 2.54
N ASN A 36 6.65 1.14 2.73
CA ASN A 36 7.12 0.50 3.97
C ASN A 36 8.63 0.67 4.12
N ASP A 37 9.38 0.40 3.05
CA ASP A 37 10.85 0.52 3.06
C ASP A 37 11.28 1.97 3.34
N LYS A 38 10.66 2.95 2.66
CA LYS A 38 10.94 4.37 2.86
C LYS A 38 10.61 4.85 4.26
N ALA A 39 9.51 4.38 4.85
CA ALA A 39 9.14 4.76 6.21
C ALA A 39 10.15 4.26 7.25
N ILE A 40 10.60 3.00 7.10
CA ILE A 40 11.65 2.42 7.96
C ILE A 40 12.98 3.15 7.75
N LYS A 41 13.36 3.42 6.50
CA LYS A 41 14.60 4.13 6.17
C LYS A 41 14.61 5.53 6.77
N LEU A 42 13.52 6.29 6.60
CA LEU A 42 13.39 7.64 7.13
C LEU A 42 13.51 7.66 8.66
N LYS A 43 12.87 6.72 9.36
CA LYS A 43 13.05 6.59 10.82
C LYS A 43 14.53 6.45 11.19
N LYS A 44 15.26 5.53 10.53
CA LYS A 44 16.69 5.34 10.79
C LYS A 44 17.51 6.60 10.48
N GLU A 45 17.21 7.30 9.39
CA GLU A 45 17.90 8.54 9.00
C GLU A 45 17.67 9.68 10.02
N LEU A 46 16.50 9.72 10.66
CA LEU A 46 16.19 10.65 11.75
C LEU A 46 16.91 10.26 13.05
N GLU A 47 16.90 8.98 13.40
CA GLU A 47 17.62 8.46 14.57
C GLU A 47 19.14 8.70 14.47
N MET A 48 19.72 8.60 13.25
CA MET A 48 21.13 8.97 12.99
C MET A 48 21.43 10.45 13.22
N GLN A 49 20.42 11.31 13.18
CA GLN A 49 20.52 12.75 13.47
C GLN A 49 20.17 13.07 14.93
N ASP A 50 20.14 12.06 15.80
CA ASP A 50 19.73 12.14 17.21
C ASP A 50 18.27 12.61 17.42
N LEU A 51 17.45 12.54 16.36
CA LEU A 51 16.02 12.78 16.43
C LEU A 51 15.33 11.45 16.77
N ASN A 52 15.07 11.25 18.06
CA ASN A 52 14.42 10.04 18.56
C ASN A 52 12.97 10.36 18.97
N SER A 53 12.00 9.62 18.43
CA SER A 53 10.59 9.78 18.79
C SER A 53 9.81 8.49 18.63
N GLU A 54 9.01 8.15 19.64
CA GLU A 54 8.06 7.01 19.59
C GLU A 54 7.01 7.19 18.50
N VAL A 55 6.72 8.45 18.11
CA VAL A 55 5.76 8.79 17.05
C VAL A 55 6.17 8.16 15.71
N PHE A 56 7.47 8.00 15.43
CA PHE A 56 7.92 7.38 14.18
C PHE A 56 7.47 5.92 14.07
N SER A 57 7.57 5.16 15.16
CA SER A 57 7.09 3.78 15.22
C SER A 57 5.57 3.71 15.06
N ALA A 58 4.82 4.64 15.66
CA ALA A 58 3.37 4.71 15.51
C ALA A 58 2.94 5.01 14.06
N ILE A 59 3.62 5.95 13.40
CA ILE A 59 3.38 6.27 11.97
C ILE A 59 3.67 5.05 11.09
N ILE A 60 4.81 4.37 11.30
CA ILE A 60 5.16 3.15 10.55
C ILE A 60 4.08 2.09 10.71
N ASN A 61 3.59 1.87 11.94
CA ASN A 61 2.53 0.89 12.19
C ASN A 61 1.23 1.23 11.43
N ILE A 62 0.85 2.51 11.37
CA ILE A 62 -0.31 2.95 10.57
C ILE A 62 -0.09 2.67 9.08
N ILE A 63 1.11 2.95 8.54
CA ILE A 63 1.46 2.67 7.14
C ILE A 63 1.39 1.17 6.86
N GLN A 64 1.92 0.33 7.76
CA GLN A 64 1.89 -1.13 7.65
C GLN A 64 0.46 -1.68 7.69
N LYS A 65 -0.37 -1.20 8.62
CA LYS A 65 -1.79 -1.60 8.72
C LYS A 65 -2.58 -1.26 7.46
N ARG A 66 -2.37 -0.05 6.91
CA ARG A 66 -3.00 0.36 5.63
C ARG A 66 -2.48 -0.46 4.45
N SER A 67 -1.18 -0.75 4.43
CA SER A 67 -0.55 -1.61 3.42
C SER A 67 -1.11 -3.02 3.42
N GLN A 68 -1.31 -3.62 4.59
CA GLN A 68 -1.94 -4.93 4.74
C GLN A 68 -3.38 -4.92 4.24
N HIS A 69 -4.14 -3.89 4.58
CA HIS A 69 -5.51 -3.72 4.11
C HIS A 69 -5.59 -3.64 2.57
N LEU A 70 -4.69 -2.90 1.93
CA LEU A 70 -4.61 -2.85 0.46
C LEU A 70 -4.19 -4.19 -0.16
N LYS A 71 -3.21 -4.89 0.43
CA LYS A 71 -2.82 -6.24 0.00
C LYS A 71 -4.00 -7.20 0.03
N PHE A 72 -4.76 -7.19 1.13
CA PHE A 72 -5.94 -8.05 1.29
C PHE A 72 -6.91 -7.89 0.11
N TYR A 73 -7.26 -6.66 -0.28
CA TYR A 73 -8.18 -6.45 -1.41
C TYR A 73 -7.62 -6.87 -2.77
N LEU A 74 -6.32 -6.67 -2.99
CA LEU A 74 -5.67 -7.14 -4.22
C LEU A 74 -5.75 -8.67 -4.35
N PHE A 75 -5.57 -9.41 -3.25
CA PHE A 75 -5.66 -10.87 -3.24
C PHE A 75 -7.11 -11.37 -3.27
N SER A 76 -8.04 -10.75 -2.54
CA SER A 76 -9.45 -11.16 -2.51
C SER A 76 -10.16 -11.03 -3.85
N PHE A 77 -9.75 -10.10 -4.72
CA PHE A 77 -10.34 -9.96 -6.05
C PHE A 77 -10.10 -11.21 -6.91
N HIS A 78 -8.95 -11.87 -6.78
CA HIS A 78 -8.62 -13.06 -7.57
C HIS A 78 -9.40 -14.32 -7.14
N PHE A 79 -10.06 -14.32 -5.97
CA PHE A 79 -10.87 -15.46 -5.49
C PHE A 79 -12.36 -15.34 -5.83
N ILE A 80 -12.82 -14.20 -6.33
CA ILE A 80 -14.23 -13.90 -6.59
C ILE A 80 -14.46 -13.55 -8.09
N SER A 81 -13.40 -13.51 -8.90
CA SER A 81 -13.45 -13.20 -10.34
C SER A 81 -13.33 -14.45 -11.20
#